data_AF-A0A2D4M3D7-F1
#
_entry.id   AF-A0A2D4M3D7-F1
#
_cell.length_a   1.000
_cell.length_b   1.000
_cell.length_c   1.000
_cell.angle_alpha   90.00
_cell.angle_beta   90.00
_cell.angle_gamma   90.00
#
_symmetry.space_group_name_H-M   'P 1'
#
loop_
_entity.id
_entity.type
_entity.pdbx_description
1 polymer ?
#
loop_
_entity_poly.entity_id
_entity_poly.type
_entity_poly.pdbx_seq_one_letter_code
_entity_poly.pdbx_strand_id
1 'polypeptide(L)'
;YTPTPRFRLTFFICSVGFTSPMLFDERKYPYHLMLQKFLCSGGHNALFETFNWALSMGGKVPVAEGLEHPDLPDGTGEFLDAWLMLVEKMVNPTTVLESPHSLPVKLPGGQNYLQFSALRFLVVTQKAAFTCIKNLWNRKPLK
;
A
#
# COMPACT_ATOMS: atom_id res chain seq x y z
N TYR A 1 14.64 -24.69 -13.08
CA TYR A 1 13.44 -24.06 -12.49
C TYR A 1 13.91 -22.87 -11.65
N THR A 2 13.71 -21.66 -12.12
CA THR A 2 14.12 -20.45 -11.36
C THR A 2 13.05 -20.17 -10.29
N PRO A 3 13.40 -19.90 -9.01
CA PRO A 3 12.42 -19.68 -7.92
C PRO A 3 11.72 -18.30 -7.99
N THR A 4 11.45 -17.82 -9.20
CA THR A 4 11.10 -16.42 -9.51
C THR A 4 9.88 -15.88 -8.74
N PRO A 5 8.79 -16.64 -8.52
CA PRO A 5 7.64 -16.14 -7.76
C PRO A 5 7.92 -15.96 -6.26
N ARG A 6 8.62 -16.91 -5.64
CA ARG A 6 8.94 -16.88 -4.20
C ARG A 6 9.84 -15.69 -3.86
N PHE A 7 10.90 -15.48 -4.64
CA PHE A 7 11.78 -14.33 -4.43
C PHE A 7 11.07 -12.99 -4.66
N ARG A 8 10.11 -12.95 -5.58
CA ARG A 8 9.31 -11.73 -5.82
C ARG A 8 8.37 -11.42 -4.66
N LEU A 9 7.73 -12.43 -4.06
CA LEU A 9 6.93 -12.24 -2.84
C LEU A 9 7.80 -11.79 -1.66
N THR A 10 8.95 -12.42 -1.43
CA THR A 10 9.89 -11.97 -0.40
C THR A 10 10.30 -10.51 -0.62
N PHE A 11 10.63 -10.13 -1.86
CA PHE A 11 10.93 -8.74 -2.20
C PHE A 11 9.75 -7.80 -1.86
N PHE A 12 8.51 -8.19 -2.16
CA PHE A 12 7.34 -7.39 -1.83
C PHE A 12 7.07 -7.28 -0.33
N ILE A 13 7.19 -8.38 0.42
CA ILE A 13 7.09 -8.38 1.89
C ILE A 13 8.10 -7.41 2.48
N CYS A 14 9.37 -7.52 2.10
CA CYS A 14 10.42 -6.62 2.56
C CYS A 14 10.15 -5.16 2.14
N SER A 15 9.73 -4.94 0.89
CA SER A 15 9.44 -3.59 0.38
C SER A 15 8.32 -2.91 1.16
N VAL A 16 7.22 -3.62 1.43
CA VAL A 16 6.12 -3.13 2.27
C VAL A 16 6.59 -2.89 3.70
N GLY A 17 7.35 -3.83 4.26
CA GLY A 17 7.93 -3.74 5.59
C GLY A 17 8.82 -2.50 5.77
N PHE A 18 9.67 -2.18 4.80
CA PHE A 18 10.50 -0.97 4.81
C PHE A 18 9.73 0.31 4.47
N THR A 19 8.65 0.23 3.69
CA THR A 19 7.81 1.38 3.37
C THR A 19 7.12 1.92 4.64
N SER A 20 6.69 1.05 5.57
CA SER A 20 6.04 1.51 6.80
C SER A 20 6.88 2.50 7.63
N PRO A 21 8.13 2.20 8.05
CA PRO A 21 8.95 3.16 8.80
C PRO A 21 9.42 4.35 7.96
N MET A 22 9.43 4.25 6.62
CA MET A 22 9.73 5.40 5.76
C MET A 22 8.57 6.41 5.72
N LEU A 23 7.32 5.94 5.77
CA LEU A 23 6.15 6.80 5.65
C LEU A 23 5.63 7.29 7.00
N PHE A 24 5.83 6.53 8.08
CA PHE A 24 5.22 6.77 9.38
C PHE A 24 6.25 6.82 10.50
N ASP A 25 5.99 7.65 11.50
CA ASP A 25 6.73 7.63 12.76
C ASP A 25 6.32 6.45 13.65
N GLU A 26 6.97 6.32 14.81
CA GLU A 26 6.70 5.26 15.80
C GLU A 26 5.26 5.30 16.37
N ARG A 27 4.61 6.47 16.32
CA ARG A 27 3.23 6.70 16.76
C ARG A 27 2.21 6.55 15.62
N LYS A 28 2.66 6.08 14.44
CA LYS A 28 1.84 5.88 13.23
C LYS A 28 1.36 7.19 12.58
N TYR A 29 1.95 8.34 12.92
CA TYR A 29 1.68 9.58 12.20
C TYR A 29 2.51 9.63 10.91
N PRO A 30 1.88 9.87 9.75
CA PRO A 30 2.61 9.92 8.49
C PRO A 30 3.38 11.23 8.32
N TYR A 31 4.60 11.14 7.79
CA TYR A 31 5.32 12.30 7.28
C TYR A 31 4.67 12.74 5.95
N HIS A 32 3.98 13.88 5.92
CA HIS A 32 3.28 14.33 4.71
C HIS A 32 4.24 14.53 3.52
N LEU A 33 5.48 14.94 3.79
CA LEU A 33 6.53 15.01 2.78
C LEU A 33 6.80 13.65 2.12
N MET A 34 6.85 12.58 2.92
CA MET A 34 7.10 11.22 2.44
C MET A 34 5.89 10.66 1.71
N LEU A 35 4.66 10.94 2.18
CA LEU A 35 3.45 10.61 1.44
C LEU A 35 3.41 11.31 0.07
N GLN A 36 3.80 12.58 0.00
CA GLN A 36 3.91 13.30 -1.27
C GLN A 36 4.93 12.65 -2.19
N LYS A 37 6.14 12.35 -1.69
CA LYS A 37 7.19 11.69 -2.48
C LYS A 37 6.73 10.32 -2.97
N PHE A 38 6.04 9.56 -2.13
CA PHE A 38 5.50 8.24 -2.43
C PHE A 38 4.41 8.28 -3.51
N LEU A 39 3.54 9.29 -3.51
CA LEU A 39 2.59 9.52 -4.61
C LEU A 39 3.33 9.90 -5.90
N CYS A 40 4.22 10.89 -5.84
CA CYS A 40 4.91 11.42 -7.02
C CYS A 40 5.88 10.40 -7.66
N SER A 41 6.39 9.43 -6.90
CA SER A 41 7.24 8.36 -7.42
C SER A 41 6.45 7.19 -8.01
N GLY A 42 5.11 7.21 -7.95
CA GLY A 42 4.26 6.08 -8.33
C GLY A 42 4.23 4.94 -7.30
N GLY A 43 4.83 5.13 -6.12
CA GLY A 43 4.85 4.12 -5.05
C GLY A 43 3.45 3.70 -4.60
N HIS A 44 2.50 4.64 -4.56
CA HIS A 44 1.11 4.34 -4.27
C HIS A 44 0.51 3.37 -5.29
N ASN A 45 0.66 3.64 -6.59
CA ASN A 45 0.14 2.75 -7.63
C ASN A 45 0.80 1.37 -7.57
N ALA A 46 2.13 1.33 -7.40
CA ALA A 46 2.87 0.09 -7.26
C ALA A 46 2.39 -0.73 -6.04
N LEU A 47 2.07 -0.10 -4.91
CA LEU A 47 1.54 -0.79 -3.73
C LEU A 47 0.23 -1.52 -4.02
N PHE A 48 -0.71 -0.91 -4.76
CA PHE A 48 -1.97 -1.56 -5.11
C PHE A 48 -1.82 -2.55 -6.28
N GLU A 49 -0.91 -2.29 -7.22
CA GLU A 49 -0.59 -3.23 -8.31
C GLU A 49 0.06 -4.51 -7.78
N THR A 50 0.93 -4.42 -6.78
CA THR A 50 1.56 -5.58 -6.14
C THR A 50 0.54 -6.45 -5.41
N PHE A 51 -0.49 -5.87 -4.80
CA PHE A 51 -1.64 -6.63 -4.28
C PHE A 51 -2.31 -7.45 -5.39
N ASN A 52 -2.66 -6.78 -6.50
CA ASN A 52 -3.31 -7.46 -7.63
C ASN A 52 -2.40 -8.53 -8.24
N TRP A 53 -1.09 -8.27 -8.32
CA TRP A 53 -0.12 -9.25 -8.79
C TRP A 53 -0.09 -10.49 -7.89
N ALA A 54 -0.10 -10.30 -6.57
CA ALA A 54 -0.03 -11.40 -5.61
C ALA A 54 -1.23 -12.34 -5.74
N LEU A 55 -2.45 -11.79 -5.86
CA LEU A 55 -3.66 -12.60 -6.05
C LEU A 55 -3.74 -13.20 -7.46
N SER A 56 -3.46 -12.43 -8.51
CA SER A 56 -3.54 -12.92 -9.89
C SER A 56 -2.36 -13.80 -10.31
N MET A 57 -1.34 -13.96 -9.45
CA MET A 57 -0.07 -14.63 -9.76
C MET A 57 0.62 -14.07 -11.02
N GLY A 58 0.56 -12.75 -11.18
CA GLY A 58 1.04 -12.07 -12.40
C GLY A 58 0.12 -12.21 -13.60
N GLY A 59 -1.20 -12.19 -13.37
CA GLY A 59 -2.21 -12.25 -14.44
C GLY A 59 -2.51 -13.64 -14.97
N LYS A 60 -2.06 -14.71 -14.28
CA LYS A 60 -2.39 -16.10 -14.64
C LYS A 60 -3.85 -16.44 -14.37
N VAL A 61 -4.43 -15.81 -13.36
CA VAL A 61 -5.84 -15.99 -12.98
C VAL A 61 -6.48 -14.64 -12.67
N PRO A 62 -7.82 -14.52 -12.76
CA PRO A 62 -8.52 -13.33 -12.27
C PRO A 62 -8.22 -13.07 -10.79
N VAL A 63 -8.02 -11.80 -10.41
CA VAL A 63 -7.72 -11.39 -9.02
C VAL A 63 -8.77 -11.92 -8.03
N ALA A 64 -10.04 -11.93 -8.42
CA ALA A 64 -11.15 -12.39 -7.59
C ALA A 64 -11.15 -13.90 -7.29
N GLU A 65 -10.41 -14.69 -8.06
CA GLU A 65 -10.32 -16.16 -7.93
C GLU A 65 -8.98 -16.59 -7.31
N GLY A 66 -7.99 -15.71 -7.33
CA GLY A 66 -6.62 -15.99 -6.95
C GLY A 66 -6.42 -16.53 -5.54
N LEU A 67 -7.14 -15.98 -4.56
CA LEU A 67 -6.92 -16.29 -3.14
C LEU A 67 -7.18 -17.77 -2.80
N GLU A 68 -8.08 -18.44 -3.51
CA GLU A 68 -8.43 -19.85 -3.28
C GLU A 68 -7.81 -20.78 -4.33
N HIS A 69 -6.94 -20.24 -5.19
CA HIS A 69 -6.31 -21.01 -6.25
C HIS A 69 -5.28 -22.00 -5.65
N PRO A 70 -5.29 -23.29 -6.05
CA PRO A 70 -4.40 -24.30 -5.47
C PRO A 70 -2.91 -24.01 -5.68
N ASP A 71 -2.57 -23.33 -6.78
CA ASP A 71 -1.19 -22.95 -7.10
C ASP A 71 -0.79 -21.56 -6.58
N LEU A 72 -1.56 -20.97 -5.67
CA LEU A 72 -1.22 -19.68 -5.09
C LEU A 72 0.17 -19.76 -4.43
N PRO A 73 1.12 -18.86 -4.74
CA PRO A 73 2.48 -19.02 -4.26
C PRO A 73 2.60 -18.88 -2.74
N ASP A 74 3.40 -19.75 -2.13
CA ASP A 74 3.76 -19.68 -0.71
C ASP A 74 4.31 -18.30 -0.33
N GLY A 75 3.89 -17.77 0.82
CA GLY A 75 4.22 -16.42 1.28
C GLY A 75 3.22 -15.34 0.85
N THR A 76 2.19 -15.68 0.05
CA THR A 76 1.12 -14.72 -0.28
C THR A 76 0.38 -14.26 0.98
N GLY A 77 0.14 -15.14 1.95
CA GLY A 77 -0.46 -14.79 3.25
C GLY A 77 0.36 -13.75 4.02
N GLU A 78 1.66 -13.99 4.18
CA GLU A 78 2.59 -13.06 4.84
C GLU A 78 2.65 -11.70 4.13
N PHE A 79 2.64 -11.71 2.79
CA PHE A 79 2.57 -10.48 2.01
C PHE A 79 1.27 -9.72 2.26
N LEU A 80 0.12 -10.41 2.23
CA LEU A 80 -1.19 -9.77 2.45
C LEU A 80 -1.29 -9.19 3.87
N ASP A 81 -0.77 -9.89 4.87
CA ASP A 81 -0.72 -9.38 6.25
C ASP A 81 0.11 -8.09 6.33
N ALA A 82 1.35 -8.11 5.84
CA ALA A 82 2.21 -6.93 5.81
C ALA A 82 1.56 -5.76 5.03
N TRP A 83 0.92 -6.05 3.90
CA TRP A 83 0.23 -5.07 3.07
C TRP A 83 -0.97 -4.46 3.80
N LEU A 84 -1.80 -5.28 4.44
CA LEU A 84 -2.95 -4.84 5.22
C LEU A 84 -2.51 -3.96 6.40
N MET A 85 -1.46 -4.34 7.12
CA MET A 85 -0.90 -3.54 8.22
C MET A 85 -0.39 -2.16 7.76
N LEU A 86 0.21 -2.07 6.57
CA LEU A 86 0.62 -0.79 6.00
C LEU A 86 -0.59 0.06 5.60
N VAL A 87 -1.51 -0.53 4.85
CA VAL A 87 -2.69 0.18 4.32
C VAL A 87 -3.61 0.65 5.45
N GLU A 88 -3.76 -0.12 6.53
CA GLU A 88 -4.50 0.27 7.73
C GLU A 88 -4.03 1.65 8.26
N LYS A 89 -2.72 1.88 8.30
CA LYS A 89 -2.14 3.17 8.71
C LYS A 89 -2.41 4.27 7.68
N MET A 90 -2.34 3.94 6.39
CA MET A 90 -2.54 4.91 5.30
C MET A 90 -4.01 5.35 5.15
N VAL A 91 -4.97 4.55 5.60
CA VAL A 91 -6.41 4.86 5.51
C VAL A 91 -6.99 5.47 6.79
N ASN A 92 -6.20 5.58 7.85
CA ASN A 92 -6.64 6.13 9.14
C ASN A 92 -6.83 7.66 9.02
N PRO A 93 -8.07 8.17 9.10
CA PRO A 93 -8.32 9.60 8.88
C PRO A 93 -7.74 10.47 9.97
N THR A 94 -7.77 10.02 11.22
CA THR A 94 -7.26 10.78 12.38
C THR A 94 -5.76 11.00 12.24
N THR A 95 -4.97 9.93 12.10
CA THR A 95 -3.51 10.07 12.05
C THR A 95 -3.05 10.81 10.79
N VAL A 96 -3.73 10.62 9.65
CA VAL A 96 -3.34 11.28 8.40
C VAL A 96 -3.68 12.78 8.39
N LEU A 97 -4.87 13.17 8.86
CA LEU A 97 -5.29 14.57 8.86
C LEU A 97 -4.62 15.38 9.97
N GLU A 98 -4.41 14.77 11.14
CA GLU A 98 -3.90 15.44 12.34
C GLU A 98 -2.39 15.20 12.54
N SER A 99 -1.69 14.74 11.50
CA SER A 99 -0.25 14.48 11.60
C SER A 99 0.52 15.74 12.01
N PRO A 100 1.39 15.68 13.05
CA PRO A 100 2.29 16.77 13.39
C PRO A 100 3.35 17.01 12.31
N HIS A 101 3.55 16.05 11.42
CA HIS A 101 4.52 16.09 10.31
C HIS A 101 3.92 16.67 9.03
N SER A 102 3.03 17.66 9.18
CA SER A 102 2.35 18.32 8.06
C SER A 102 3.27 19.29 7.32
N LEU A 103 3.00 19.47 6.02
CA LEU A 103 3.73 20.45 5.22
C LEU A 103 3.21 21.86 5.48
N PRO A 104 4.08 22.89 5.46
CA PRO A 104 3.65 24.28 5.63
C PRO A 104 2.69 24.70 4.52
N VAL A 105 1.68 25.49 4.90
CA VAL A 105 0.60 25.95 3.98
C VAL A 105 1.13 26.89 2.89
N LYS A 106 2.24 27.60 3.14
CA LYS A 106 2.92 28.48 2.18
C LYS A 106 4.44 28.32 2.28
N LEU A 107 5.08 27.99 1.18
CA LEU A 107 6.54 28.10 1.06
C LEU A 107 6.89 29.59 0.83
N PRO A 108 7.87 30.15 1.57
CA PRO A 108 8.37 31.49 1.27
C PRO A 108 9.03 31.46 -0.12
N GLY A 109 8.45 32.18 -1.10
CA GLY A 109 9.02 32.29 -2.45
C GLY A 109 8.06 32.05 -3.64
N GLY A 110 6.77 31.79 -3.41
CA GLY A 110 5.74 31.91 -4.47
C GLY A 110 5.80 30.89 -5.62
N GLN A 111 6.63 29.85 -5.53
CA GLN A 111 6.61 28.77 -6.52
C GLN A 111 5.41 27.86 -6.27
N ASN A 112 4.53 27.80 -7.28
CA ASN A 112 3.24 27.11 -7.26
C ASN A 112 3.42 25.59 -7.43
N TYR A 113 4.20 24.95 -6.55
CA TYR A 113 4.30 23.48 -6.53
C TYR A 113 2.95 22.88 -6.11
N LEU A 114 2.56 21.77 -6.74
CA LEU A 114 1.38 20.99 -6.34
C LEU A 114 1.52 20.60 -4.86
N GLN A 115 0.76 21.29 -4.01
CA GLN A 115 0.76 21.06 -2.58
C GLN A 115 0.13 19.69 -2.27
N PHE A 116 0.78 18.93 -1.39
CA PHE A 116 0.20 17.69 -0.89
C PHE A 116 -1.11 17.98 -0.14
N SER A 117 -2.14 17.19 -0.45
CA SER A 117 -3.43 17.26 0.24
C SER A 117 -3.68 15.94 0.95
N ALA A 118 -3.61 15.96 2.29
CA ALA A 118 -3.86 14.79 3.13
C ALA A 118 -5.27 14.22 2.90
N LEU A 119 -6.27 15.08 2.74
CA LEU A 119 -7.64 14.68 2.40
C LEU A 119 -7.73 13.96 1.05
N ARG A 120 -7.09 14.52 0.01
CA ARG A 120 -7.08 13.87 -1.32
C ARG A 120 -6.35 12.54 -1.27
N PHE A 121 -5.22 12.46 -0.56
CA PHE A 121 -4.51 11.21 -0.33
C PHE A 121 -5.42 10.18 0.34
N LEU A 122 -6.11 10.52 1.44
CA LEU A 122 -7.04 9.61 2.11
C LEU A 122 -8.12 9.08 1.17
N VAL A 123 -8.81 9.97 0.45
CA VAL A 123 -9.89 9.57 -0.46
C VAL A 123 -9.39 8.60 -1.54
N VAL A 124 -8.24 8.88 -2.13
CA VAL A 124 -7.67 8.03 -3.19
C VAL A 124 -7.24 6.67 -2.61
N THR A 125 -6.52 6.68 -1.49
CA THR A 125 -6.03 5.47 -0.82
C THR A 125 -7.20 4.59 -0.33
N GLN A 126 -8.23 5.18 0.28
CA GLN A 126 -9.40 4.43 0.76
C GLN A 126 -10.18 3.78 -0.39
N LYS A 127 -10.35 4.48 -1.52
CA LYS A 127 -10.99 3.91 -2.72
C LYS A 127 -10.19 2.73 -3.29
N ALA A 128 -8.87 2.89 -3.38
CA ALA A 128 -7.98 1.83 -3.85
C ALA A 128 -8.00 0.62 -2.91
N ALA A 129 -7.87 0.85 -1.59
CA ALA A 129 -7.93 -0.18 -0.56
C ALA A 129 -9.26 -0.94 -0.58
N PHE A 130 -10.39 -0.23 -0.66
CA PHE A 130 -11.71 -0.85 -0.76
C PHE A 130 -11.83 -1.77 -1.98
N THR A 131 -11.30 -1.33 -3.13
CA THR A 131 -11.31 -2.13 -4.36
C THR A 131 -10.51 -3.42 -4.20
N CYS A 132 -9.34 -3.36 -3.55
CA CYS A 132 -8.51 -4.53 -3.28
C CYS A 132 -9.15 -5.47 -2.25
N ILE A 133 -9.55 -4.95 -1.09
CA ILE A 133 -10.13 -5.72 0.03
C ILE A 133 -11.39 -6.46 -0.39
N LYS A 134 -12.18 -5.90 -1.32
CA LYS A 134 -13.35 -6.59 -1.88
C LYS A 134 -13.04 -7.96 -2.46
N ASN A 135 -11.83 -8.19 -2.98
CA ASN A 135 -11.41 -9.48 -3.51
C ASN A 135 -11.12 -10.52 -2.42
N LEU A 136 -11.00 -10.10 -1.16
CA LEU A 136 -10.76 -10.97 -0.01
C LEU A 136 -12.04 -11.36 0.73
N TRP A 137 -13.17 -10.68 0.48
CA TRP A 137 -14.42 -10.94 1.22
C TRP A 137 -15.02 -12.29 0.92
N ASN A 138 -15.60 -12.90 1.96
CA ASN A 138 -16.24 -14.22 1.91
C ASN A 138 -15.31 -15.34 1.40
N ARG A 139 -14.00 -15.12 1.46
CA ARG A 139 -12.98 -16.12 1.13
C ARG A 139 -12.37 -16.69 2.40
N LYS A 140 -11.86 -17.91 2.31
CA LYS A 140 -11.15 -18.52 3.43
C LYS A 140 -9.81 -17.80 3.68
N PRO A 141 -9.46 -17.50 4.95
CA PRO A 141 -8.12 -17.03 5.26
C PRO A 141 -7.07 -18.01 4.76
N LEU A 142 -5.94 -17.48 4.27
CA LEU A 142 -4.77 -18.29 3.96
C LEU A 142 -4.19 -18.85 5.26
N LYS A 143 -3.68 -20.07 5.20
CA LYS A 143 -2.99 -20.72 6.31
C LYS A 143 -1.61 -20.13 6.54
#